data_AF-A0A8J4UVG9-F1
#
_entry.id   AF-A0A8J4UVG9-F1
#
_cell.length_a   1.000
_cell.length_b   1.000
_cell.length_c   1.000
_cell.angle_alpha   90.00
_cell.angle_beta   90.00
_cell.angle_gamma   90.00
#
_symmetry.space_group_name_H-M   'P 1'
#
loop_
_entity.id
_entity.type
_entity.pdbx_description
1 polymer ?
#
loop_
_entity_poly.entity_id
_entity_poly.type
_entity_poly.pdbx_seq_one_letter_code
_entity_poly.pdbx_strand_id
1 'polypeptide(L)'
;MSRQEVQSTLQYVHKLLSAHETSFLQSVRSLRKKLNLMHNGTVKHSSSNTGKNGTSMCLPPNPPANGRMLGQVFKVGHEVHFLCNSGFQLSGPETRECLDSLSWSGEAPTCKIVDAGTHNIATSSMPTSTSPSPPPASAYVRRSHCIELEGSMQCTCEQGYSISSQERGSCTDIDECELFRMTQTGRLCMHTCFNTAGSYYCQCPTGYSVNKDNRSCQDVNECERGTHHCTKEQVCVNTFGGYRCMVVECPRFRNASYIKTSP
;
A
#
# COMPACT_ATOMS: atom_id res chain seq x y z
N MET A 1 1.47 13.73 49.01
CA MET A 1 2.15 12.45 48.73
C MET A 1 3.16 12.20 49.81
N SER A 2 3.05 11.08 50.51
CA SER A 2 3.99 10.70 51.56
C SER A 2 5.33 10.27 50.94
N ARG A 3 6.43 10.45 51.68
CA ARG A 3 7.78 10.06 51.24
C ARG A 3 7.87 8.56 50.88
N GLN A 4 7.03 7.73 51.51
CA GLN A 4 6.93 6.30 51.24
C GLN A 4 6.27 6.00 49.87
N GLU A 5 5.22 6.73 49.49
CA GLU A 5 4.57 6.56 48.18
C GLU A 5 5.48 6.95 47.01
N VAL A 6 6.33 7.96 47.20
CA VAL A 6 7.31 8.37 46.18
C VAL A 6 8.41 7.31 46.03
N GLN A 7 8.88 6.71 47.13
CA GLN A 7 9.89 5.65 47.09
C GLN A 7 9.36 4.35 46.47
N SER A 8 8.12 3.95 46.76
CA SER A 8 7.51 2.77 46.14
C SER A 8 7.32 2.97 44.64
N THR A 9 6.94 4.16 44.21
CA THR A 9 6.78 4.51 42.79
C THR A 9 8.12 4.50 42.07
N LEU A 10 9.18 5.05 42.69
CA LEU A 10 10.54 5.02 42.13
C LEU A 10 11.09 3.59 41.97
N GLN A 11 10.87 2.72 42.97
CA GLN A 11 11.27 1.31 42.88
C GLN A 11 10.50 0.58 41.78
N TYR A 12 9.21 0.88 41.62
CA TYR A 12 8.39 0.31 40.56
C TYR A 12 8.85 0.74 39.17
N VAL A 13 9.12 2.02 38.97
CA VAL A 13 9.66 2.56 37.70
C VAL A 13 11.05 1.97 37.39
N HIS A 14 11.94 1.85 38.38
CA HIS A 14 13.26 1.23 38.19
C HIS A 14 13.16 -0.27 37.80
N LYS A 15 12.15 -0.98 38.34
CA LYS A 15 11.88 -2.37 37.98
C LYS A 15 11.34 -2.50 36.55
N LEU A 16 10.51 -1.55 36.11
CA LEU A 16 10.02 -1.51 34.73
C LEU A 16 11.13 -1.14 33.72
N LEU A 17 11.97 -0.16 34.05
CA LEU A 17 13.10 0.23 33.21
C LEU A 17 14.11 -0.91 33.04
N SER A 18 14.44 -1.63 34.11
CA SER A 18 15.35 -2.79 34.03
C SER A 18 14.74 -4.00 33.29
N ALA A 19 13.43 -4.21 33.39
CA ALA A 19 12.72 -5.23 32.59
C ALA A 19 12.71 -4.87 31.08
N HIS A 20 12.53 -3.59 30.74
CA HIS A 20 12.56 -3.14 29.35
C HIS A 20 13.98 -3.23 28.76
N GLU A 21 15.00 -2.86 29.53
CA GLU A 21 16.41 -2.95 29.12
C GLU A 21 16.84 -4.41 28.88
N THR A 22 16.40 -5.35 29.72
CA THR A 22 16.67 -6.79 29.53
C THR A 22 15.95 -7.37 28.32
N SER A 23 14.70 -6.98 28.06
CA SER A 23 13.94 -7.39 26.86
C SER A 23 14.57 -6.84 25.57
N PHE A 24 15.00 -5.57 25.58
CA PHE A 24 15.71 -4.95 24.47
C PHE A 24 17.05 -5.65 24.21
N LEU A 25 17.85 -5.92 25.25
CA LEU A 25 19.12 -6.64 25.12
C LEU A 25 18.95 -8.09 24.62
N GLN A 26 17.87 -8.79 24.99
CA GLN A 26 17.53 -10.11 24.43
C GLN A 26 17.17 -10.05 22.94
N SER A 27 16.44 -9.01 22.53
CA SER A 27 16.09 -8.77 21.13
C SER A 27 17.33 -8.48 20.29
N VAL A 28 18.23 -7.62 20.78
CA VAL A 28 19.53 -7.32 20.13
C VAL A 28 20.42 -8.56 20.05
N ARG A 29 20.47 -9.39 21.09
CA ARG A 29 21.22 -10.68 21.04
C ARG A 29 20.64 -11.64 20.00
N SER A 30 19.32 -11.71 19.88
CA SER A 30 18.65 -12.54 18.86
C SER A 30 18.92 -12.03 17.45
N LEU A 31 18.89 -10.71 17.24
CA LEU A 31 19.28 -10.06 15.99
C LEU A 31 20.75 -10.32 15.65
N ARG A 32 21.67 -10.21 16.61
CA ARG A 32 23.10 -10.54 16.43
C ARG A 32 23.30 -12.00 16.07
N LYS A 33 22.53 -12.92 16.65
CA LYS A 33 22.54 -14.35 16.31
C LYS A 33 22.06 -14.58 14.87
N LYS A 34 21.00 -13.90 14.44
CA LYS A 34 20.53 -13.88 13.04
C LYS A 34 21.57 -13.27 12.08
N LEU A 35 22.23 -12.19 12.47
CA LEU A 35 23.26 -11.53 11.66
C LEU A 35 24.50 -12.42 11.50
N ASN A 36 24.93 -13.09 12.57
CA ASN A 36 26.05 -14.06 12.52
C ASN A 36 25.70 -15.30 11.68
N LEU A 37 24.44 -15.75 11.68
CA LEU A 37 23.97 -16.81 10.78
C LEU A 37 24.01 -16.37 9.30
N MET A 38 23.76 -15.09 9.01
CA MET A 38 23.90 -14.55 7.65
C MET A 38 25.38 -14.31 7.27
N HIS A 39 26.24 -13.97 8.22
CA HIS A 39 27.66 -13.66 7.96
C HIS A 39 28.54 -14.92 7.79
N ASN A 40 28.17 -16.07 8.39
CA ASN A 40 28.91 -17.33 8.23
C ASN A 40 28.36 -18.26 7.13
N GLY A 41 27.38 -17.81 6.34
CA GLY A 41 26.86 -18.54 5.18
C GLY A 41 27.78 -18.42 3.95
N THR A 42 29.01 -18.92 4.05
CA THR A 42 29.81 -19.19 2.84
C THR A 42 29.31 -20.49 2.20
N VAL A 43 28.88 -20.38 0.94
CA VAL A 43 28.48 -21.50 0.09
C VAL A 43 29.60 -22.53 0.04
N LYS A 44 29.36 -23.74 0.57
CA LYS A 44 30.15 -24.93 0.25
C LYS A 44 29.27 -25.86 -0.57
N HIS A 45 29.61 -25.98 -1.86
CA HIS A 45 29.23 -27.11 -2.68
C HIS A 45 29.93 -28.35 -2.13
N SER A 46 29.17 -29.31 -1.64
CA SER A 46 29.64 -30.70 -1.50
C SER A 46 28.45 -31.63 -1.55
N SER A 47 28.40 -32.41 -2.63
CA SER A 47 27.54 -33.57 -2.81
C SER A 47 27.75 -34.60 -1.71
N SER A 48 26.67 -35.36 -1.49
CA SER A 48 26.59 -36.68 -0.86
C SER A 48 26.48 -36.75 0.67
N ASN A 49 25.21 -36.88 1.07
CA ASN A 49 24.66 -37.94 1.90
C ASN A 49 25.20 -38.11 3.34
N THR A 50 24.41 -37.70 4.32
CA THR A 50 24.08 -38.45 5.54
C THR A 50 23.06 -37.64 6.36
N GLY A 51 21.92 -38.28 6.67
CA GLY A 51 20.94 -37.93 7.72
C GLY A 51 20.69 -36.44 8.00
N LYS A 52 19.77 -35.81 7.26
CA LYS A 52 19.16 -34.54 7.67
C LYS A 52 17.66 -34.71 7.77
N ASN A 53 17.15 -34.71 9.00
CA ASN A 53 15.75 -34.46 9.31
C ASN A 53 15.46 -32.97 8.99
N GLY A 54 15.46 -32.63 7.70
CA GLY A 54 15.09 -31.34 7.16
C GLY A 54 13.71 -31.50 6.53
N THR A 55 12.72 -30.87 7.13
CA THR A 55 11.34 -30.83 6.66
C THR A 55 11.29 -30.53 5.17
N SER A 56 10.82 -31.49 4.37
CA SER A 56 10.51 -31.35 2.96
C SER A 56 9.35 -30.36 2.79
N MET A 57 9.66 -29.14 2.32
CA MET A 57 8.70 -28.06 2.16
C MET A 57 8.82 -27.45 0.77
N CYS A 58 7.68 -27.11 0.17
CA CYS A 58 7.61 -26.33 -1.04
C CYS A 58 7.94 -24.84 -0.76
N LEU A 59 8.41 -24.14 -1.78
CA LEU A 59 8.53 -22.69 -1.71
C LEU A 59 7.14 -22.05 -1.54
N PRO A 60 6.99 -21.01 -0.70
CA PRO A 60 5.73 -20.30 -0.57
C PRO A 60 5.27 -19.77 -1.93
N PRO A 61 4.07 -20.15 -2.41
CA PRO A 61 3.57 -19.64 -3.67
C PRO A 61 3.11 -18.19 -3.51
N ASN A 62 3.22 -17.42 -4.58
CA ASN A 62 2.70 -16.06 -4.61
C ASN A 62 1.19 -16.08 -4.89
N PRO A 63 0.40 -15.23 -4.25
CA PRO A 63 -0.99 -15.02 -4.65
C PRO A 63 -1.04 -14.45 -6.09
N PRO A 64 -2.09 -14.78 -6.87
CA PRO A 64 -2.26 -14.21 -8.20
C PRO A 64 -2.46 -12.69 -8.13
N ALA A 65 -2.07 -11.98 -9.19
CA ALA A 65 -2.39 -10.55 -9.31
C ALA A 65 -3.90 -10.33 -9.20
N ASN A 66 -4.32 -9.35 -8.40
CA ASN A 66 -5.74 -9.11 -8.05
C ASN A 66 -6.42 -10.32 -7.37
N GLY A 67 -5.66 -11.11 -6.62
CA GLY A 67 -6.17 -12.19 -5.80
C GLY A 67 -5.39 -12.38 -4.51
N ARG A 68 -5.79 -13.40 -3.75
CA ARG A 68 -5.31 -13.72 -2.41
C ARG A 68 -5.20 -15.24 -2.24
N MET A 69 -4.43 -15.65 -1.24
CA MET A 69 -4.16 -17.07 -0.94
C MET A 69 -4.47 -17.38 0.52
N LEU A 70 -5.03 -18.56 0.76
CA LEU A 70 -5.23 -19.17 2.07
C LEU A 70 -4.35 -20.42 2.20
N GLY A 71 -3.91 -20.71 3.42
CA GLY A 71 -2.94 -21.76 3.71
C GLY A 71 -1.57 -21.19 4.08
N GLN A 72 -1.09 -21.55 5.28
CA GLN A 72 0.16 -21.03 5.85
C GLN A 72 1.23 -22.13 6.02
N VAL A 73 0.88 -23.37 5.66
CA VAL A 73 1.76 -24.53 5.79
C VAL A 73 2.08 -25.06 4.40
N PHE A 74 3.37 -25.20 4.11
CA PHE A 74 3.88 -25.56 2.78
C PHE A 74 4.65 -26.89 2.78
N LYS A 75 4.26 -27.81 3.68
CA LYS A 75 4.86 -29.14 3.73
C LYS A 75 4.25 -30.02 2.66
N VAL A 76 4.97 -31.08 2.27
CA VAL A 76 4.43 -32.09 1.36
C VAL A 76 3.07 -32.61 1.86
N GLY A 77 2.13 -32.77 0.94
CA GLY A 77 0.74 -33.18 1.18
C GLY A 77 -0.18 -32.07 1.68
N HIS A 78 0.32 -30.85 1.93
CA HIS A 78 -0.51 -29.73 2.36
C HIS A 78 -0.97 -28.91 1.15
N GLU A 79 -2.17 -28.34 1.25
CA GLU A 79 -2.79 -27.55 0.20
C GLU A 79 -2.91 -26.06 0.52
N VAL A 80 -2.96 -25.25 -0.53
CA VAL A 80 -3.27 -23.82 -0.48
C VAL A 80 -4.42 -23.52 -1.43
N HIS A 81 -5.21 -22.51 -1.09
CA HIS A 81 -6.42 -22.10 -1.81
C HIS A 81 -6.26 -20.69 -2.36
N PHE A 82 -6.73 -20.44 -3.57
CA PHE A 82 -6.60 -19.18 -4.28
C PHE A 82 -7.95 -18.55 -4.56
N LEU A 83 -8.02 -17.23 -4.37
CA LEU A 83 -9.25 -16.45 -4.46
C LEU A 83 -8.97 -15.18 -5.26
N CYS A 84 -9.95 -14.71 -6.02
CA CYS A 84 -9.86 -13.41 -6.71
C CYS A 84 -10.53 -12.30 -5.91
N ASN A 85 -10.02 -11.08 -6.07
CA ASN A 85 -10.65 -9.87 -5.55
C ASN A 85 -11.94 -9.58 -6.32
N SER A 86 -12.82 -8.79 -5.72
CA SER A 86 -14.10 -8.36 -6.31
C SER A 86 -13.89 -7.79 -7.73
N GLY A 87 -14.69 -8.26 -8.70
CA GLY A 87 -14.56 -7.88 -10.12
C GLY A 87 -13.64 -8.79 -10.95
N PHE A 88 -13.01 -9.80 -10.34
CA PHE A 88 -12.18 -10.77 -11.02
C PHE A 88 -12.67 -12.21 -10.82
N GLN A 89 -12.50 -13.04 -11.85
CA GLN A 89 -12.80 -14.46 -11.85
C GLN A 89 -11.51 -15.30 -11.91
N LEU A 90 -11.49 -16.36 -11.12
CA LEU A 90 -10.38 -17.30 -11.10
C LEU A 90 -10.35 -18.12 -12.39
N SER A 91 -9.19 -18.17 -13.03
CA SER A 91 -8.88 -18.95 -14.23
C SER A 91 -7.73 -19.89 -13.90
N GLY A 92 -8.03 -21.17 -13.71
CA GLY A 92 -7.07 -22.19 -13.27
C GLY A 92 -7.59 -22.95 -12.05
N PRO A 93 -6.74 -23.75 -11.39
CA PRO A 93 -7.14 -24.51 -10.22
C PRO A 93 -7.36 -23.61 -9.00
N GLU A 94 -8.44 -23.85 -8.26
CA GLU A 94 -8.74 -23.16 -6.99
C GLU A 94 -7.75 -23.55 -5.88
N THR A 95 -7.26 -24.79 -5.91
CA THR A 95 -6.34 -25.33 -4.91
C THR A 95 -5.08 -25.89 -5.55
N ARG A 96 -3.97 -25.84 -4.82
CA ARG A 96 -2.72 -26.50 -5.20
C ARG A 96 -2.12 -27.21 -4.00
N GLU A 97 -1.50 -28.36 -4.24
CA GLU A 97 -0.91 -29.23 -3.22
C GLU A 97 0.61 -29.27 -3.37
N CYS A 98 1.33 -29.28 -2.26
CA CYS A 98 2.79 -29.46 -2.26
C CYS A 98 3.13 -30.95 -2.45
N LEU A 99 3.74 -31.29 -3.58
CA LEU A 99 4.07 -32.68 -3.93
C LEU A 99 5.42 -33.13 -3.33
N ASP A 100 5.66 -34.45 -3.28
CA ASP A 100 6.95 -35.05 -2.87
C ASP A 100 8.15 -34.51 -3.67
N SER A 101 7.91 -34.05 -4.90
CA SER A 101 8.89 -33.40 -5.77
C SER A 101 9.27 -31.98 -5.32
N LEU A 102 8.75 -31.50 -4.20
CA LEU A 102 8.92 -30.13 -3.67
C LEU A 102 8.40 -29.04 -4.63
N SER A 103 7.40 -29.39 -5.43
CA SER A 103 6.72 -28.50 -6.37
C SER A 103 5.22 -28.51 -6.13
N TRP A 104 4.56 -27.39 -6.42
CA TRP A 104 3.11 -27.30 -6.36
C TRP A 104 2.44 -28.02 -7.54
N SER A 105 1.33 -28.71 -7.27
CA SER A 105 0.53 -29.37 -8.29
C SER A 105 -0.05 -28.38 -9.32
N GLY A 106 -0.16 -28.81 -10.57
CA GLY A 106 -0.76 -28.01 -11.65
C GLY A 106 -0.08 -26.66 -11.93
N GLU A 107 -0.77 -25.84 -12.73
CA GLU A 107 -0.33 -24.48 -13.06
C GLU A 107 -0.85 -23.46 -12.03
N ALA A 108 -0.13 -22.35 -11.86
CA ALA A 108 -0.59 -21.28 -10.98
C ALA A 108 -1.85 -20.61 -11.57
N PRO A 109 -2.94 -20.46 -10.79
CA PRO A 109 -4.15 -19.81 -11.29
C PRO A 109 -3.92 -18.32 -11.51
N THR A 110 -4.78 -17.71 -12.34
CA THR A 110 -4.78 -16.28 -12.63
C THR A 110 -6.16 -15.68 -12.38
N CYS A 111 -6.21 -14.40 -11.98
CA CYS A 111 -7.46 -13.67 -11.84
C CYS A 111 -7.68 -12.80 -13.08
N LYS A 112 -8.76 -13.07 -13.82
CA LYS A 112 -9.15 -12.34 -15.02
C LYS A 112 -10.34 -11.43 -14.72
N ILE A 113 -10.43 -10.30 -15.41
CA ILE A 113 -11.57 -9.38 -15.24
C ILE A 113 -12.85 -10.12 -15.62
N VAL A 114 -13.89 -10.00 -14.79
CA VAL A 114 -15.23 -10.42 -15.19
C VAL A 114 -15.72 -9.38 -16.18
N ASP A 115 -15.80 -9.73 -17.47
CA ASP A 115 -16.44 -8.85 -18.46
C ASP A 115 -17.88 -8.60 -18.00
N ALA A 116 -18.12 -7.42 -17.42
CA ALA A 116 -19.45 -6.95 -17.12
C ALA A 116 -20.14 -6.75 -18.47
N GLY A 117 -20.84 -7.78 -18.94
CA GLY A 117 -21.76 -7.67 -20.06
C GLY A 117 -22.68 -6.47 -19.83
N THR A 118 -22.41 -5.39 -20.56
CA THR A 118 -23.28 -4.22 -20.77
C THR A 118 -24.17 -3.84 -19.58
N HIS A 119 -23.58 -3.45 -18.46
CA HIS A 119 -24.23 -2.37 -17.71
C HIS A 119 -23.84 -1.08 -18.42
N ASN A 120 -24.82 -0.47 -19.09
CA ASN A 120 -24.78 0.92 -19.50
C ASN A 120 -24.53 1.76 -18.24
N ILE A 121 -23.27 1.89 -17.85
CA ILE A 121 -22.82 3.06 -17.11
C ILE A 121 -22.96 4.15 -18.15
N ALA A 122 -24.11 4.83 -18.10
CA ALA A 122 -24.30 6.06 -18.82
C ALA A 122 -23.01 6.85 -18.65
N THR A 123 -22.39 7.21 -19.78
CA THR A 123 -21.39 8.26 -19.84
C THR A 123 -22.06 9.56 -19.39
N SER A 124 -22.36 9.67 -18.09
CA SER A 124 -22.52 10.94 -17.44
C SER A 124 -21.13 11.54 -17.50
N SER A 125 -20.95 12.43 -18.47
CA SER A 125 -19.98 13.52 -18.46
C SER A 125 -19.19 13.57 -17.15
N MET A 126 -17.92 13.16 -17.21
CA MET A 126 -16.98 13.47 -16.13
C MET A 126 -17.14 14.96 -15.80
N PRO A 127 -17.54 15.33 -14.57
CA PRO A 127 -17.55 16.73 -14.21
C PRO A 127 -16.10 17.20 -14.24
N THR A 128 -15.83 18.13 -15.15
CA THR A 128 -14.63 18.95 -15.14
C THR A 128 -14.54 19.64 -13.78
N SER A 129 -13.37 19.50 -13.15
CA SER A 129 -12.93 20.24 -11.96
C SER A 129 -13.82 20.18 -10.71
N THR A 130 -13.67 19.13 -9.91
CA THR A 130 -13.58 19.25 -8.46
C THR A 130 -12.89 17.98 -7.93
N SER A 131 -12.06 18.14 -6.90
CA SER A 131 -11.37 17.08 -6.16
C SER A 131 -12.17 15.78 -6.10
N PRO A 132 -11.55 14.59 -6.27
CA PRO A 132 -12.27 13.32 -6.13
C PRO A 132 -12.88 13.28 -4.74
N SER A 133 -14.20 13.43 -4.65
CA SER A 133 -14.93 13.15 -3.43
C SER A 133 -14.90 11.64 -3.21
N PRO A 134 -14.62 11.17 -1.99
CA PRO A 134 -14.59 9.74 -1.72
C PRO A 134 -15.98 9.15 -2.04
N PRO A 135 -16.05 7.96 -2.66
CA PRO A 135 -17.32 7.29 -2.87
C PRO A 135 -18.01 7.05 -1.51
N PRO A 136 -19.35 6.96 -1.50
CA PRO A 136 -20.10 6.79 -0.26
C PRO A 136 -19.62 5.55 0.51
N ALA A 137 -19.62 5.61 1.84
CA ALA A 137 -19.13 4.53 2.71
C ALA A 137 -19.76 3.15 2.42
N SER A 138 -20.96 3.11 1.84
CA SER A 138 -21.66 1.90 1.41
C SER A 138 -21.08 1.22 0.16
N ALA A 139 -20.18 1.87 -0.57
CA ALA A 139 -19.48 1.30 -1.73
C ALA A 139 -18.35 0.34 -1.33
N TYR A 140 -17.94 0.37 -0.06
CA TYR A 140 -16.77 -0.37 0.41
C TYR A 140 -17.16 -1.65 1.14
N VAL A 141 -16.63 -2.77 0.65
CA VAL A 141 -17.06 -4.12 1.00
C VAL A 141 -16.17 -4.71 2.10
N ARG A 142 -16.70 -4.86 3.32
CA ARG A 142 -15.99 -5.49 4.46
C ARG A 142 -16.19 -7.01 4.51
N ARG A 143 -16.01 -7.71 3.39
CA ARG A 143 -16.22 -9.16 3.35
C ARG A 143 -14.96 -9.92 3.75
N SER A 144 -15.17 -11.01 4.46
CA SER A 144 -14.18 -12.05 4.71
C SER A 144 -14.51 -13.31 3.92
N HIS A 145 -13.48 -14.06 3.57
CA HIS A 145 -13.61 -15.41 3.04
C HIS A 145 -12.90 -16.37 3.99
N CYS A 146 -13.65 -17.31 4.56
CA CYS A 146 -13.14 -18.28 5.53
C CYS A 146 -13.32 -19.70 4.99
N ILE A 147 -12.27 -20.51 5.11
CA ILE A 147 -12.28 -21.94 4.81
C ILE A 147 -11.72 -22.72 6.00
N GLU A 148 -12.13 -23.97 6.13
CA GLU A 148 -11.50 -24.90 7.06
C GLU A 148 -10.30 -25.55 6.38
N LEU A 149 -9.12 -25.37 6.95
CA LEU A 149 -7.87 -25.97 6.50
C LEU A 149 -7.19 -26.67 7.68
N GLU A 150 -6.99 -27.97 7.55
CA GLU A 150 -6.26 -28.81 8.52
C GLU A 150 -6.81 -28.70 9.95
N GLY A 151 -8.14 -28.61 10.09
CA GLY A 151 -8.81 -28.44 11.38
C GLY A 151 -8.70 -27.04 11.98
N SER A 152 -8.22 -26.05 11.22
CA SER A 152 -8.17 -24.64 11.58
C SER A 152 -8.98 -23.78 10.61
N MET A 153 -9.81 -22.87 11.14
CA MET A 153 -10.50 -21.89 10.29
C MET A 153 -9.52 -20.79 9.87
N GLN A 154 -9.23 -20.74 8.58
CA GLN A 154 -8.37 -19.76 7.93
C GLN A 154 -9.24 -18.75 7.18
N CYS A 155 -9.13 -17.48 7.55
CA CYS A 155 -9.88 -16.40 6.94
C CYS A 155 -8.94 -15.44 6.22
N THR A 156 -9.44 -14.74 5.21
CA THR A 156 -8.77 -13.63 4.55
C THR A 156 -9.79 -12.54 4.24
N CYS A 157 -9.34 -11.29 4.18
CA CYS A 157 -10.17 -10.14 3.91
C CYS A 157 -10.00 -9.66 2.46
N GLU A 158 -10.97 -8.88 1.97
CA GLU A 158 -10.79 -8.14 0.73
C GLU A 158 -9.62 -7.13 0.84
N GLN A 159 -9.10 -6.69 -0.31
CA GLN A 159 -7.98 -5.76 -0.37
C GLN A 159 -8.29 -4.45 0.36
N GLY A 160 -7.31 -3.92 1.09
CA GLY A 160 -7.49 -2.74 1.95
C GLY A 160 -8.02 -3.06 3.35
N TYR A 161 -8.25 -4.34 3.67
CA TYR A 161 -8.72 -4.78 4.99
C TYR A 161 -7.80 -5.83 5.61
N SER A 162 -7.77 -5.84 6.93
CA SER A 162 -7.05 -6.80 7.77
C SER A 162 -8.02 -7.57 8.65
N ILE A 163 -7.65 -8.79 9.03
CA ILE A 163 -8.46 -9.59 9.96
C ILE A 163 -8.42 -8.90 11.33
N SER A 164 -9.60 -8.67 11.90
CA SER A 164 -9.75 -8.11 13.24
C SER A 164 -9.10 -9.03 14.28
N SER A 165 -8.32 -8.44 15.18
CA SER A 165 -7.75 -9.15 16.32
C SER A 165 -8.79 -9.47 17.41
N GLN A 166 -9.94 -8.79 17.38
CA GLN A 166 -10.99 -8.89 18.40
C GLN A 166 -12.05 -9.93 18.03
N GLU A 167 -12.36 -10.05 16.73
CA GLU A 167 -13.44 -10.89 16.22
C GLU A 167 -12.95 -11.74 15.05
N ARG A 168 -12.92 -13.06 15.25
CA ARG A 168 -12.41 -14.00 14.25
C ARG A 168 -13.29 -13.96 12.99
N GLY A 169 -12.67 -13.71 11.84
CA GLY A 169 -13.37 -13.60 10.56
C GLY A 169 -14.02 -12.23 10.29
N SER A 170 -13.87 -11.26 11.20
CA SER A 170 -14.26 -9.87 10.97
C SER A 170 -13.12 -9.10 10.31
N CYS A 171 -13.43 -8.15 9.42
CA CYS A 171 -12.44 -7.37 8.68
C CYS A 171 -12.45 -5.91 9.12
N THR A 172 -11.28 -5.42 9.54
CA THR A 172 -11.03 -4.02 9.90
C THR A 172 -10.27 -3.32 8.80
N ASP A 173 -10.69 -2.10 8.52
CA ASP A 173 -10.03 -1.22 7.56
C ASP A 173 -8.54 -1.07 7.88
N ILE A 174 -7.69 -1.10 6.85
CA ILE A 174 -6.28 -0.77 6.99
C ILE A 174 -6.17 0.72 6.74
N ASP A 175 -5.94 1.50 7.79
CA ASP A 175 -5.65 2.93 7.62
C ASP A 175 -4.23 3.08 7.03
N GLU A 176 -4.13 3.19 5.71
CA GLU A 176 -2.83 3.28 5.05
C GLU A 176 -2.11 4.59 5.38
N CYS A 177 -2.87 5.66 5.65
CA CYS A 177 -2.31 6.94 6.07
C CYS A 177 -1.58 6.82 7.40
N GLU A 178 -2.20 6.16 8.38
CA GLU A 178 -1.61 5.92 9.69
C GLU A 178 -0.49 4.87 9.63
N LEU A 179 -0.68 3.80 8.85
CA LEU A 179 0.32 2.76 8.68
C LEU A 179 1.66 3.34 8.18
N PHE A 180 1.63 4.15 7.12
CA PHE A 180 2.84 4.78 6.58
C PHE A 180 3.41 5.86 7.52
N ARG A 181 2.56 6.53 8.30
CA ARG A 181 3.02 7.46 9.34
C ARG A 181 3.84 6.75 10.42
N MET A 182 3.43 5.54 10.80
CA MET A 182 4.09 4.75 11.84
C MET A 182 5.36 4.02 11.37
N THR A 183 5.37 3.46 10.15
CA THR A 183 6.46 2.60 9.68
C THR A 183 7.73 3.35 9.25
N GLN A 184 7.69 4.69 9.19
CA GLN A 184 8.79 5.55 8.74
C GLN A 184 9.38 5.20 7.35
N THR A 185 8.67 4.41 6.55
CA THR A 185 9.06 3.98 5.19
C THR A 185 8.82 5.07 4.13
N GLY A 186 9.00 6.34 4.50
CA GLY A 186 8.65 7.49 3.67
C GLY A 186 7.20 7.95 3.79
N ARG A 187 6.81 8.96 3.01
CA ARG A 187 5.48 9.58 3.03
C ARG A 187 4.60 8.93 1.96
N LEU A 188 3.40 8.44 2.33
CA LEU A 188 2.46 7.80 1.40
C LEU A 188 1.97 8.74 0.29
N CYS A 189 1.59 9.95 0.68
CA CYS A 189 1.17 11.04 -0.20
C CYS A 189 2.21 12.16 -0.15
N MET A 190 2.46 12.85 -1.26
CA MET A 190 3.34 14.01 -1.27
C MET A 190 2.87 15.10 -0.31
N HIS A 191 1.55 15.27 -0.17
CA HIS A 191 0.94 16.23 0.73
C HIS A 191 -0.02 15.59 1.76
N THR A 192 -1.33 15.79 1.64
CA THR A 192 -2.31 15.31 2.63
C THR A 192 -2.82 13.93 2.23
N CYS A 193 -2.91 13.02 3.19
CA CYS A 193 -3.49 11.69 3.03
C CYS A 193 -4.84 11.64 3.73
N PHE A 194 -5.84 11.08 3.05
CA PHE A 194 -7.16 10.82 3.60
C PHE A 194 -7.45 9.33 3.51
N ASN A 195 -7.70 8.72 4.67
CA ASN A 195 -8.10 7.33 4.74
C ASN A 195 -9.58 7.18 4.37
N THR A 196 -9.91 6.10 3.68
CA THR A 196 -11.27 5.71 3.30
C THR A 196 -11.44 4.22 3.59
N ALA A 197 -12.67 3.72 3.73
CA ALA A 197 -12.84 2.30 4.03
C ALA A 197 -12.29 1.44 2.87
N GLY A 198 -11.25 0.64 3.08
CA GLY A 198 -10.62 -0.23 2.10
C GLY A 198 -9.68 0.47 1.13
N SER A 199 -9.38 1.76 1.31
CA SER A 199 -8.46 2.51 0.45
C SER A 199 -8.05 3.85 1.05
N TYR A 200 -7.29 4.64 0.31
CA TYR A 200 -6.98 6.01 0.66
C TYR A 200 -6.89 6.87 -0.59
N TYR A 201 -6.90 8.19 -0.40
CA TYR A 201 -6.56 9.11 -1.48
C TYR A 201 -5.67 10.23 -0.98
N CYS A 202 -4.84 10.74 -1.89
CA CYS A 202 -3.96 11.87 -1.66
C CYS A 202 -4.63 13.15 -2.14
N GLN A 203 -4.55 14.21 -1.35
CA GLN A 203 -5.01 15.54 -1.74
C GLN A 203 -3.84 16.49 -1.86
N CYS A 204 -3.82 17.22 -2.97
CA CYS A 204 -2.82 18.24 -3.25
C CYS A 204 -3.28 19.63 -2.77
N PRO A 205 -2.34 20.54 -2.48
CA PRO A 205 -2.67 21.94 -2.22
C PRO A 205 -3.39 22.60 -3.40
N THR A 206 -4.06 23.72 -3.13
CA THR A 206 -4.65 24.56 -4.18
C THR A 206 -3.60 24.94 -5.24
N GLY A 207 -3.98 24.89 -6.52
CA GLY A 207 -3.07 25.11 -7.65
C GLY A 207 -2.30 23.84 -8.09
N TYR A 208 -2.51 22.71 -7.42
CA TYR A 208 -1.91 21.43 -7.78
C TYR A 208 -2.97 20.34 -7.99
N SER A 209 -2.64 19.38 -8.85
CA SER A 209 -3.45 18.20 -9.13
C SER A 209 -2.66 16.93 -8.82
N VAL A 210 -3.37 15.85 -8.49
CA VAL A 210 -2.74 14.55 -8.25
C VAL A 210 -2.20 14.00 -9.58
N ASN A 211 -0.96 13.52 -9.58
CA ASN A 211 -0.30 12.92 -10.73
C ASN A 211 -0.79 11.47 -10.96
N LYS A 212 -0.37 10.84 -12.06
CA LYS A 212 -0.77 9.48 -12.47
C LYS A 212 -0.41 8.39 -11.47
N ASP A 213 0.54 8.66 -10.57
CA ASP A 213 0.93 7.75 -9.49
C ASP A 213 -0.05 7.79 -8.29
N ASN A 214 -1.07 8.65 -8.34
CA ASN A 214 -2.05 8.90 -7.28
C ASN A 214 -1.45 9.34 -5.94
N ARG A 215 -0.19 9.78 -5.92
CA ARG A 215 0.55 10.11 -4.69
C ARG A 215 1.26 11.46 -4.78
N SER A 216 1.79 11.79 -5.95
CA SER A 216 2.52 13.03 -6.17
C SER A 216 1.59 14.14 -6.64
N CYS A 217 2.00 15.39 -6.38
CA CYS A 217 1.27 16.57 -6.84
C CYS A 217 2.03 17.23 -7.98
N GLN A 218 1.32 17.55 -9.04
CA GLN A 218 1.82 18.31 -10.19
C GLN A 218 1.11 19.66 -10.26
N ASP A 219 1.85 20.67 -10.66
CA ASP A 219 1.34 22.02 -10.87
C ASP A 219 0.20 22.03 -11.90
N VAL A 220 -0.85 22.80 -11.63
CA VAL A 220 -1.94 23.00 -12.58
C VAL A 220 -1.60 24.22 -13.41
N ASN A 221 -1.29 24.03 -14.68
CA ASN A 221 -1.05 25.17 -15.56
C ASN A 221 -2.38 25.82 -15.97
N GLU A 222 -2.81 26.86 -15.25
CA GLU A 222 -4.08 27.54 -15.57
C GLU A 222 -4.04 28.29 -16.89
N CYS A 223 -2.85 28.69 -17.36
CA CYS A 223 -2.67 29.34 -18.66
C CYS A 223 -2.94 28.37 -19.82
N GLU A 224 -2.39 27.16 -19.76
CA GLU A 224 -2.64 26.11 -20.76
C GLU A 224 -4.08 25.59 -20.70
N ARG A 225 -4.65 25.49 -19.49
CA ARG A 225 -6.02 25.02 -19.30
C ARG A 225 -7.08 26.08 -19.62
N GLY A 226 -6.68 27.35 -19.81
CA GLY A 226 -7.60 28.46 -20.02
C GLY A 226 -8.50 28.75 -18.83
N THR A 227 -8.09 28.35 -17.62
CA THR A 227 -8.85 28.57 -16.37
C THR A 227 -8.39 29.81 -15.61
N HIS A 228 -7.49 30.59 -16.19
CA HIS A 228 -7.02 31.85 -15.65
C HIS A 228 -8.05 32.98 -15.82
N HIS A 229 -8.01 34.00 -14.96
CA HIS A 229 -8.91 35.16 -14.99
C HIS A 229 -8.21 36.44 -15.47
N CYS A 230 -7.26 36.31 -16.40
CA CYS A 230 -6.56 37.48 -16.96
C CYS A 230 -7.46 38.25 -17.93
N THR A 231 -7.28 39.58 -18.01
CA THR A 231 -7.95 40.38 -19.03
C THR A 231 -7.31 40.15 -20.41
N LYS A 232 -7.97 40.61 -21.49
CA LYS A 232 -7.47 40.43 -22.86
C LYS A 232 -6.16 41.17 -23.14
N GLU A 233 -5.85 42.19 -22.34
CA GLU A 233 -4.65 43.02 -22.43
C GLU A 233 -3.47 42.44 -21.62
N GLN A 234 -3.69 41.32 -20.93
CA GLN A 234 -2.71 40.67 -20.07
C GLN A 234 -2.26 39.34 -20.66
N VAL A 235 -0.98 39.04 -20.48
CA VAL A 235 -0.41 37.72 -20.78
C VAL A 235 -0.44 36.88 -19.51
N CYS A 236 -1.04 35.70 -19.61
CA CYS A 236 -0.99 34.71 -18.53
C CYS A 236 0.40 34.08 -18.48
N VAL A 237 0.99 34.04 -17.29
CA VAL A 237 2.23 33.33 -17.02
C VAL A 237 2.02 32.37 -15.87
N ASN A 238 2.23 31.08 -16.15
CA ASN A 238 2.11 30.03 -15.17
C ASN A 238 3.19 30.15 -14.09
N THR A 239 2.84 29.83 -12.86
CA THR A 239 3.73 29.83 -11.70
C THR A 239 3.46 28.59 -10.85
N PHE A 240 4.39 28.21 -9.99
CA PHE A 240 4.14 27.08 -9.10
C PHE A 240 2.99 27.39 -8.12
N GLY A 241 1.91 26.61 -8.22
CA GLY A 241 0.70 26.73 -7.41
C GLY A 241 -0.30 27.78 -7.91
N GLY A 242 -0.14 28.31 -9.13
CA GLY A 242 -1.10 29.26 -9.70
C GLY A 242 -0.57 30.01 -10.92
N TYR A 243 -1.15 31.18 -11.20
CA TYR A 243 -0.74 32.01 -12.34
C TYR A 243 -0.66 33.49 -11.98
N ARG A 244 0.05 34.24 -12.82
CA ARG A 244 0.05 35.71 -12.80
C ARG A 244 -0.33 36.28 -14.16
N CYS A 245 -1.07 37.37 -14.13
CA CYS A 245 -1.43 38.13 -15.32
C CYS A 245 -0.47 39.32 -15.42
N MET A 246 0.37 39.34 -16.44
CA MET A 246 1.34 40.40 -16.66
C MET A 246 0.90 41.31 -17.79
N VAL A 247 0.99 42.61 -17.59
CA VAL A 247 0.79 43.59 -18.66
C VAL A 247 2.05 43.60 -19.52
N VAL A 248 1.86 43.52 -20.84
CA VAL A 248 2.98 43.72 -21.78
C VAL A 248 3.16 45.23 -21.96
N GLU A 249 3.95 45.85 -21.09
CA GLU A 249 4.42 47.21 -21.33
C GLU A 249 5.58 47.15 -22.33
N CYS A 250 5.34 47.60 -23.57
CA CYS A 250 6.44 47.88 -24.49
C CYS A 250 7.29 49.03 -23.91
N PRO A 251 8.59 48.82 -23.61
CA PRO A 251 9.45 49.89 -23.13
C PRO A 251 9.49 51.00 -24.17
N ARG A 252 9.13 52.23 -23.81
CA ARG A 252 9.20 53.42 -24.68
C ARG A 252 10.65 53.89 -24.93
N PHE A 253 11.62 52.98 -24.97
CA PHE A 253 12.98 53.32 -25.38
C PHE A 253 13.05 53.26 -26.91
N ARG A 254 13.38 54.41 -27.51
CA ARG A 254 13.40 54.66 -28.97
C ARG A 254 14.35 53.76 -29.79
N ASN A 255 14.95 52.69 -29.25
CA ASN A 255 15.92 51.84 -29.95
C ASN A 255 15.97 50.39 -29.42
N ALA A 256 14.83 49.79 -29.04
CA ALA A 256 14.79 48.35 -28.76
C ALA A 256 14.10 47.60 -29.91
N SER A 257 14.88 46.87 -30.69
CA SER A 257 14.41 45.90 -31.67
C SER A 257 14.01 44.61 -30.95
N TYR A 258 12.73 44.29 -30.92
CA TYR A 258 12.24 43.01 -30.39
C TYR A 258 12.23 41.98 -31.51
N ILE A 259 12.83 40.81 -31.27
CA ILE A 259 12.62 39.63 -32.12
C ILE A 259 11.23 39.10 -31.82
N LYS A 260 10.37 39.10 -32.83
CA LYS A 260 9.05 38.48 -32.78
C LYS A 260 9.24 36.97 -32.86
N THR A 261 9.43 36.29 -31.73
CA THR A 261 9.25 34.84 -31.68
C THR A 261 7.75 34.58 -31.53
N SER A 262 7.05 34.58 -32.65
CA SER A 262 5.70 34.00 -32.76
C SER A 262 5.82 32.50 -33.11
N PRO A 263 4.79 31.72 -32.80
CA PRO A 263 4.88 30.32 -32.34
C PRO A 263 5.32 29.32 -33.41
#